data_AF-A0A9P6QDY8-F1
#
_entry.id   AF-A0A9P6QDY8-F1
#
_cell.length_a   1.000
_cell.length_b   1.000
_cell.length_c   1.000
_cell.angle_alpha   90.00
_cell.angle_beta   90.00
_cell.angle_gamma   90.00
#
_symmetry.space_group_name_H-M   'P 1'
#
loop_
_entity.id
_entity.type
_entity.pdbx_description
1 polymer ?
#
loop_
_entity_poly.entity_id
_entity_poly.type
_entity_poly.pdbx_seq_one_letter_code
_entity_poly.pdbx_strand_id
1 'polypeptide(L)'
;MLVKAGKYVDISGRCYHPYLAYWSNRSDSNLVDLIGIMQNVFSQEPPVYAKSNVSTQQQQQQQQQNSPTLGGYPSPTTSLKPAPPILTYSPQTTNSSTMSPSQQPGVIQRHNRYPASTMYGPSSQQLTPQQAQLYTKLQEALLEFNTASSREMDNLVTVNKQLNDAESRTKAELQNLKEMNNKIQFNIAALTRCIEQLNAKIEQIRSWPEEPVDEIICGSSVVHNQLFELVAEEIAIEDTIYYLGKALSQDKVELNAYMKHLRNLSREQFMKKALIKKVKAQLGHVE
;
A
#
# COMPACT_ATOMS: atom_id res chain seq x y z
N MET A 1 15.27 -9.11 -6.00
CA MET A 1 14.33 -9.88 -5.17
C MET A 1 13.22 -10.42 -6.07
N LEU A 2 12.71 -11.62 -5.82
CA LEU A 2 11.53 -12.16 -6.50
C LEU A 2 10.48 -12.55 -5.49
N VAL A 3 9.22 -12.34 -5.87
CA VAL A 3 8.05 -12.82 -5.13
C VAL A 3 7.70 -14.21 -5.67
N LYS A 4 7.65 -15.21 -4.80
CA LYS A 4 7.13 -16.54 -5.11
C LYS A 4 5.62 -16.52 -4.90
N ALA A 5 4.86 -16.88 -5.93
CA ALA A 5 3.42 -17.10 -5.75
C ALA A 5 3.18 -18.26 -4.78
N GLY A 6 2.39 -17.98 -3.76
CA GLY A 6 1.96 -18.92 -2.72
C GLY A 6 0.46 -18.83 -2.50
N LYS A 7 -0.03 -19.55 -1.50
CA LYS A 7 -1.46 -19.63 -1.22
C LYS A 7 -2.08 -18.28 -0.82
N TYR A 8 -1.26 -17.40 -0.26
CA TYR A 8 -1.68 -16.11 0.30
C TYR A 8 -1.01 -14.91 -0.38
N VAL A 9 -0.14 -15.10 -1.38
CA VAL A 9 0.55 -14.02 -2.08
C VAL A 9 0.70 -14.36 -3.56
N ASP A 10 0.29 -13.46 -4.44
CA ASP A 10 0.46 -13.61 -5.89
C ASP A 10 1.82 -13.07 -6.38
N ILE A 11 2.24 -13.43 -7.60
CA ILE A 11 3.48 -12.97 -8.26
C ILE A 11 3.52 -11.43 -8.35
N SER A 12 2.34 -10.78 -8.36
CA SER A 12 2.16 -9.33 -8.30
C SER A 12 2.45 -8.70 -6.93
N GLY A 13 2.69 -9.52 -5.89
CA GLY A 13 2.89 -9.08 -4.51
C GLY A 13 1.60 -8.79 -3.74
N ARG A 14 0.43 -9.04 -4.33
CA ARG A 14 -0.87 -8.88 -3.62
C ARG A 14 -1.08 -10.02 -2.64
N CYS A 15 -1.43 -9.66 -1.41
CA CYS A 15 -1.73 -10.61 -0.33
C CYS A 15 -3.22 -10.91 -0.27
N TYR A 16 -3.57 -12.18 -0.11
CA TYR A 16 -4.94 -12.68 0.02
C TYR A 16 -5.07 -13.45 1.32
N HIS A 17 -6.08 -13.14 2.13
CA HIS A 17 -6.38 -13.89 3.35
C HIS A 17 -7.88 -13.83 3.66
N PRO A 18 -8.52 -14.89 4.16
CA PRO A 18 -9.95 -14.85 4.54
C PRO A 18 -10.29 -13.69 5.47
N TYR A 19 -9.36 -13.31 6.36
CA TYR A 19 -9.50 -12.14 7.24
C TYR A 19 -9.64 -10.82 6.47
N LEU A 20 -8.96 -10.65 5.34
CA LEU A 20 -9.11 -9.49 4.46
C LEU A 20 -10.45 -9.51 3.70
N ALA A 21 -10.98 -10.70 3.38
CA ALA A 21 -12.25 -10.83 2.67
C ALA A 21 -13.46 -10.42 3.54
N TYR A 22 -13.39 -10.63 4.86
CA TYR A 22 -14.44 -10.26 5.81
C TYR A 22 -14.14 -8.97 6.59
N TRP A 23 -13.08 -8.25 6.23
CA TRP A 23 -12.62 -7.04 6.91
C TRP A 23 -13.74 -6.00 7.09
N SER A 24 -14.49 -5.73 6.02
CA SER A 24 -15.58 -4.73 6.04
C SER A 24 -16.88 -5.23 6.70
N ASN A 25 -17.01 -6.54 6.94
CA ASN A 25 -18.22 -7.16 7.50
C ASN A 25 -18.11 -7.40 9.02
N ARG A 26 -16.90 -7.32 9.58
CA ARG A 26 -16.62 -7.41 11.01
C ARG A 26 -16.31 -6.03 11.58
N SER A 27 -17.11 -5.59 12.55
CA SER A 27 -16.87 -4.35 13.30
C SER A 27 -15.67 -4.41 14.26
N ASP A 28 -15.13 -5.60 14.50
CA ASP A 28 -13.97 -5.89 15.34
C ASP A 28 -12.69 -6.15 14.54
N SER A 29 -12.69 -5.96 13.22
CA SER A 29 -11.49 -6.13 12.39
C SER A 29 -10.42 -5.11 12.76
N ASN A 30 -9.30 -5.57 13.31
CA ASN A 30 -8.17 -4.72 13.69
C ASN A 30 -6.91 -4.99 12.84
N LEU A 31 -6.10 -3.94 12.62
CA LEU A 31 -4.85 -4.00 11.88
C LEU A 31 -3.78 -4.83 12.61
N VAL A 32 -3.78 -4.78 13.94
CA VAL A 32 -2.85 -5.54 14.79
C VAL A 32 -3.03 -7.05 14.55
N ASP A 33 -4.28 -7.51 14.52
CA ASP A 33 -4.61 -8.91 14.28
C ASP A 33 -4.26 -9.33 12.85
N LEU A 34 -4.47 -8.45 11.86
CA LEU A 34 -4.06 -8.70 10.47
C LEU A 34 -2.54 -8.88 10.37
N ILE A 35 -1.76 -8.00 11.00
CA ILE A 35 -0.29 -8.08 10.99
C ILE A 35 0.17 -9.37 11.68
N GLY A 36 -0.42 -9.74 12.81
CA GLY A 36 -0.11 -11.00 13.50
C GLY A 36 -0.39 -12.24 12.63
N ILE A 37 -1.51 -12.24 11.93
CA ILE A 37 -1.87 -13.31 10.98
C ILE A 37 -0.87 -13.36 9.81
N MET A 38 -0.53 -12.22 9.22
CA MET A 38 0.43 -12.14 8.09
C MET A 38 1.84 -12.56 8.50
N GLN A 39 2.28 -12.20 9.71
CA GLN A 39 3.56 -12.65 10.26
C GLN A 39 3.61 -14.17 10.41
N ASN A 40 2.56 -14.79 10.94
CA ASN A 40 2.49 -16.25 11.06
C ASN A 40 2.55 -16.93 9.68
N VAL A 41 1.74 -16.46 8.72
CA VAL A 41 1.71 -17.02 7.36
C VAL A 41 3.07 -16.87 6.65
N PHE A 42 3.70 -15.69 6.70
CA PHE A 42 4.97 -15.45 6.01
C PHE A 42 6.19 -16.03 6.74
N SER A 43 6.06 -16.37 8.03
CA SER A 43 7.08 -17.16 8.72
C SER A 43 7.13 -18.61 8.22
N GLN A 44 5.99 -19.17 7.79
CA GLN A 44 5.90 -20.52 7.26
C GLN A 44 6.19 -20.57 5.76
N GLU A 45 5.65 -19.61 4.99
CA GLU A 45 5.87 -19.50 3.55
C GLU A 45 6.45 -18.11 3.22
N PRO A 46 7.78 -17.94 3.24
CA PRO A 46 8.40 -16.66 2.94
C PRO A 46 8.15 -16.31 1.46
N PRO A 47 7.49 -15.17 1.17
CA PRO A 47 7.10 -14.83 -0.20
C PRO A 47 8.24 -14.21 -1.01
N VAL A 48 9.33 -13.74 -0.38
CA VAL A 48 10.40 -12.99 -1.06
C VAL A 48 11.74 -13.73 -0.98
N TYR A 49 12.36 -13.93 -2.13
CA TYR A 49 13.69 -14.54 -2.26
C TYR A 49 14.68 -13.58 -2.94
N ALA A 50 15.94 -13.61 -2.51
CA ALA A 50 17.03 -12.93 -3.19
C ALA A 50 17.52 -13.81 -4.37
N LYS A 51 17.70 -13.20 -5.55
CA LYS A 51 18.44 -13.85 -6.64
C LYS A 51 19.93 -13.67 -6.38
N SER A 52 20.64 -14.76 -6.15
CA SER A 52 22.10 -14.77 -6.24
C SER A 52 22.49 -14.62 -7.72
N ASN A 53 23.22 -13.57 -8.08
CA ASN A 53 23.83 -13.47 -9.40
C ASN A 53 24.99 -14.47 -9.50
N VAL A 54 24.72 -15.68 -9.98
CA VAL A 54 25.77 -16.55 -10.50
C VAL A 54 25.89 -16.24 -11.99
N SER A 55 26.90 -15.46 -12.33
CA SER A 55 27.37 -15.25 -13.69
C SER A 55 27.88 -16.58 -14.25
N THR A 56 27.08 -17.22 -15.10
CA THR A 56 27.52 -18.40 -15.86
C THR A 56 28.48 -17.93 -16.96
N GLN A 57 29.77 -18.05 -16.71
CA GLN A 57 30.78 -18.19 -17.76
C GLN A 57 30.50 -19.50 -18.51
N GLN A 58 30.23 -19.40 -19.81
CA GLN A 58 30.31 -20.54 -20.72
C GLN A 58 31.04 -20.09 -21.99
N GLN A 59 32.26 -20.61 -22.18
CA GLN A 59 32.78 -21.03 -23.48
C GLN A 59 34.09 -21.78 -23.27
N GLN A 60 34.08 -23.11 -23.45
CA GLN A 60 35.13 -23.87 -24.15
C GLN A 60 34.74 -25.36 -24.36
N GLN A 61 34.81 -25.76 -25.64
CA GLN A 61 35.20 -27.05 -26.24
C GLN A 61 34.44 -28.38 -25.91
N GLN A 62 33.87 -29.05 -26.93
CA GLN A 62 34.48 -30.19 -27.67
C GLN A 62 33.56 -30.79 -28.76
N GLN A 63 34.17 -31.57 -29.67
CA GLN A 63 33.72 -32.07 -30.98
C GLN A 63 33.01 -33.44 -30.96
N GLN A 64 32.20 -33.68 -32.02
CA GLN A 64 31.87 -34.92 -32.78
C GLN A 64 31.38 -36.21 -32.08
N GLN A 65 30.21 -36.76 -32.49
CA GLN A 65 30.05 -37.93 -33.39
C GLN A 65 28.66 -38.65 -33.27
N ASN A 66 27.99 -38.86 -34.43
CA ASN A 66 26.99 -39.86 -34.90
C ASN A 66 25.77 -40.42 -34.09
N SER A 67 24.56 -40.15 -34.64
CA SER A 67 23.38 -40.99 -35.02
C SER A 67 22.57 -41.87 -34.00
N PRO A 68 21.36 -42.40 -34.35
CA PRO A 68 20.10 -41.75 -34.77
C PRO A 68 18.82 -42.25 -34.01
N THR A 69 17.64 -41.73 -34.41
CA THR A 69 16.23 -42.18 -34.11
C THR A 69 15.61 -41.66 -32.80
N LEU A 70 14.31 -41.31 -32.64
CA LEU A 70 13.04 -41.73 -33.26
C LEU A 70 11.91 -40.74 -32.82
N GLY A 71 11.01 -40.31 -33.74
CA GLY A 71 9.62 -39.85 -33.50
C GLY A 71 9.38 -38.54 -32.72
N GLY A 72 8.48 -37.61 -33.07
CA GLY A 72 7.47 -37.48 -34.12
C GLY A 72 6.82 -36.08 -34.02
N TYR A 73 6.40 -35.52 -35.16
CA TYR A 73 5.48 -34.38 -35.29
C TYR A 73 4.02 -34.93 -35.27
N PRO A 74 2.94 -34.16 -34.98
CA PRO A 74 2.72 -32.80 -35.50
C PRO A 74 1.99 -31.79 -34.57
N SER A 75 2.09 -30.52 -34.97
CA SER A 75 1.19 -29.44 -34.57
C SER A 75 -0.26 -29.72 -34.97
N PRO A 76 -1.23 -29.01 -34.37
CA PRO A 76 -1.92 -28.05 -35.21
C PRO A 76 -2.23 -26.69 -34.55
N THR A 77 -2.35 -25.73 -35.46
CA THR A 77 -2.80 -24.35 -35.39
C THR A 77 -4.13 -24.16 -34.65
N THR A 78 -4.24 -23.16 -33.78
CA THR A 78 -5.46 -22.31 -33.73
C THR A 78 -5.19 -20.94 -33.10
N SER A 79 -5.49 -19.92 -33.91
CA SER A 79 -5.82 -18.54 -33.57
C SER A 79 -6.71 -18.40 -32.32
N LEU A 80 -6.51 -17.34 -31.52
CA LEU A 80 -7.50 -16.27 -31.25
C LEU A 80 -7.06 -15.39 -30.05
N LYS A 81 -7.01 -14.08 -30.28
CA LYS A 81 -6.95 -13.03 -29.24
C LYS A 81 -8.31 -12.91 -28.54
N PRO A 82 -8.36 -12.54 -27.24
CA PRO A 82 -9.53 -11.86 -26.69
C PRO A 82 -9.23 -10.40 -26.32
N ALA A 83 -10.14 -9.51 -26.74
CA ALA A 83 -10.23 -8.10 -26.39
C ALA A 83 -11.10 -7.90 -25.11
N PRO A 84 -11.03 -6.73 -24.44
CA PRO A 84 -11.73 -6.49 -23.17
C PRO A 84 -13.22 -6.11 -23.35
N PRO A 85 -14.11 -6.41 -22.38
CA PRO A 85 -15.51 -6.02 -22.45
C PRO A 85 -15.76 -4.60 -21.91
N ILE A 86 -16.62 -3.88 -22.61
CA ILE A 86 -17.22 -2.59 -22.24
C ILE A 86 -18.55 -2.91 -21.54
N LEU A 87 -18.79 -2.33 -20.35
CA LEU A 87 -20.09 -2.38 -19.69
C LEU A 87 -20.85 -1.06 -19.92
N THR A 88 -21.95 -1.17 -20.64
CA THR A 88 -22.97 -0.14 -20.83
C THR A 88 -24.04 -0.34 -19.75
N TYR A 89 -24.44 0.72 -19.04
CA TYR A 89 -25.52 0.67 -18.05
C TYR A 89 -26.65 1.62 -18.48
N SER A 90 -27.83 1.05 -18.68
CA SER A 90 -29.11 1.74 -18.79
C SER A 90 -30.02 1.22 -17.68
N PRO A 91 -30.78 2.06 -16.94
CA PRO A 91 -31.79 1.57 -16.03
C PRO A 91 -33.20 1.70 -16.64
N GLN A 92 -33.95 0.60 -16.60
CA GLN A 92 -35.42 0.59 -16.72
C GLN A 92 -36.05 0.12 -15.41
N THR A 93 -37.18 0.78 -15.14
CA THR A 93 -38.25 0.64 -14.14
C THR A 93 -38.69 -0.78 -13.76
N THR A 94 -39.15 -0.98 -12.51
CA THR A 94 -40.53 -1.43 -12.15
C THR A 94 -40.78 -1.60 -10.63
N ASN A 95 -42.00 -1.19 -10.23
CA ASN A 95 -42.84 -1.31 -9.01
C ASN A 95 -42.64 -2.57 -8.10
N SER A 96 -43.05 -2.71 -6.83
CA SER A 96 -44.13 -2.21 -5.91
C SER A 96 -43.79 -2.76 -4.48
N SER A 97 -44.22 -2.29 -3.30
CA SER A 97 -45.59 -2.31 -2.72
C SER A 97 -45.62 -1.76 -1.27
N THR A 98 -46.73 -1.12 -0.88
CA THR A 98 -47.48 -1.16 0.40
C THR A 98 -46.86 -0.70 1.75
N MET A 99 -47.38 0.40 2.32
CA MET A 99 -48.28 0.38 3.50
C MET A 99 -48.81 1.79 3.85
N SER A 100 -50.09 1.86 4.21
CA SER A 100 -50.80 2.94 4.95
C SER A 100 -50.93 2.50 6.43
N PRO A 101 -51.32 3.32 7.46
CA PRO A 101 -52.41 4.32 7.39
C PRO A 101 -52.35 5.61 8.27
N SER A 102 -53.31 6.50 7.96
CA SER A 102 -54.11 7.42 8.81
C SER A 102 -53.49 8.68 9.47
N GLN A 103 -53.98 9.89 9.12
CA GLN A 103 -55.05 10.65 9.82
C GLN A 103 -55.29 12.05 9.16
N GLN A 104 -56.55 12.47 9.13
CA GLN A 104 -57.13 13.76 8.65
C GLN A 104 -57.04 14.89 9.73
N PRO A 105 -57.68 16.08 9.58
CA PRO A 105 -57.55 17.10 8.52
C PRO A 105 -57.36 18.54 9.11
N GLY A 106 -56.76 19.47 8.35
CA GLY A 106 -56.60 20.87 8.76
C GLY A 106 -56.84 21.84 7.60
N VAL A 107 -58.01 22.46 7.61
CA VAL A 107 -58.56 23.43 6.65
C VAL A 107 -57.77 24.74 6.69
N ILE A 108 -57.28 25.25 5.54
CA ILE A 108 -57.24 26.71 5.30
C ILE A 108 -57.71 27.01 3.88
N GLN A 109 -58.85 27.66 3.87
CA GLN A 109 -59.65 28.14 2.77
C GLN A 109 -59.08 29.47 2.25
N ARG A 110 -58.66 29.54 0.99
CA ARG A 110 -58.51 30.82 0.28
C ARG A 110 -59.63 30.92 -0.75
N HIS A 111 -60.63 31.71 -0.35
CA HIS A 111 -61.73 32.18 -1.15
C HIS A 111 -61.24 32.79 -2.46
N ASN A 112 -61.70 32.26 -3.60
CA ASN A 112 -61.93 33.11 -4.76
C ASN A 112 -63.44 33.15 -5.01
N ARG A 113 -64.03 34.27 -4.61
CA ARG A 113 -65.42 34.64 -4.85
C ARG A 113 -65.62 34.74 -6.37
N TYR A 114 -66.33 33.79 -6.95
CA TYR A 114 -67.10 34.06 -8.16
C TYR A 114 -68.42 34.70 -7.71
N PRO A 115 -68.77 35.92 -8.15
CA PRO A 115 -70.10 36.43 -7.89
C PRO A 115 -71.10 35.60 -8.68
N ALA A 116 -72.16 35.22 -7.96
CA ALA A 116 -73.31 34.52 -8.47
C ALA A 116 -73.96 35.29 -9.62
N SER A 117 -74.41 34.51 -10.59
CA SER A 117 -75.48 34.80 -11.54
C SER A 117 -76.45 35.86 -11.02
N THR A 118 -76.38 37.06 -11.59
CA THR A 118 -77.48 38.01 -11.56
C THR A 118 -78.04 38.05 -12.97
N MET A 119 -79.30 37.62 -13.08
CA MET A 119 -80.11 37.76 -14.27
C MET A 119 -80.04 39.18 -14.80
N TYR A 120 -79.39 39.36 -15.94
CA TYR A 120 -79.81 40.28 -16.98
C TYR A 120 -79.45 39.64 -18.31
N GLY A 121 -80.48 39.23 -19.06
CA GLY A 121 -80.33 39.04 -20.49
C GLY A 121 -79.83 40.33 -21.13
N PRO A 122 -79.11 40.19 -22.24
CA PRO A 122 -79.81 40.44 -23.49
C PRO A 122 -79.85 39.16 -24.32
N SER A 123 -81.00 38.95 -24.96
CA SER A 123 -81.18 38.15 -26.17
C SER A 123 -80.24 36.96 -26.37
N SER A 124 -80.80 35.76 -26.37
CA SER A 124 -80.36 34.70 -27.26
C SER A 124 -80.36 35.20 -28.71
N GLN A 125 -79.34 35.98 -29.11
CA GLN A 125 -78.81 35.82 -30.44
C GLN A 125 -78.29 34.40 -30.43
N GLN A 126 -79.01 33.51 -31.11
CA GLN A 126 -78.40 32.27 -31.58
C GLN A 126 -77.08 32.71 -32.20
N LEU A 127 -75.96 32.46 -31.51
CA LEU A 127 -74.65 32.65 -32.12
C LEU A 127 -74.76 31.89 -33.42
N THR A 128 -74.58 32.60 -34.54
CA THR A 128 -74.57 31.91 -35.82
C THR A 128 -73.56 30.76 -35.69
N PRO A 129 -73.80 29.57 -36.26
CA PRO A 129 -72.94 28.42 -36.06
C PRO A 129 -71.44 28.73 -36.29
N GLN A 130 -71.16 29.73 -37.13
CA GLN A 130 -69.84 30.33 -37.34
C GLN A 130 -69.23 31.03 -36.11
N GLN A 131 -69.99 31.81 -35.34
CA GLN A 131 -69.48 32.47 -34.14
C GLN A 131 -69.14 31.47 -33.02
N ALA A 132 -69.95 30.41 -32.84
CA ALA A 132 -69.65 29.35 -31.88
C ALA A 132 -68.37 28.56 -32.25
N GLN A 133 -68.14 28.31 -33.53
CA GLN A 133 -66.90 27.70 -34.04
C GLN A 133 -65.67 28.60 -33.79
N LEU A 134 -65.79 29.91 -33.98
CA LEU A 134 -64.73 30.87 -33.68
C LEU A 134 -64.35 30.87 -32.19
N TYR A 135 -65.34 30.93 -31.30
CA TYR A 135 -65.08 30.86 -29.86
C TYR A 135 -64.42 29.54 -29.45
N THR A 136 -64.86 28.42 -30.04
CA THR A 136 -64.25 27.10 -29.78
C THR A 136 -62.80 27.06 -30.24
N LYS A 137 -62.51 27.57 -31.45
CA LYS A 137 -61.13 27.66 -31.98
C LYS A 137 -60.24 28.57 -31.16
N LEU A 138 -60.75 29.73 -30.72
CA LEU A 138 -60.03 30.64 -29.85
C LEU A 138 -59.73 29.99 -28.50
N GLN A 139 -60.71 29.28 -27.93
CA GLN A 139 -60.55 28.61 -26.64
C GLN A 139 -59.58 27.43 -26.72
N GLU A 140 -59.61 26.66 -27.80
CA GLU A 140 -58.64 25.60 -28.09
C GLU A 140 -57.22 26.18 -28.25
N ALA A 141 -57.06 27.25 -29.02
CA ALA A 141 -55.78 27.93 -29.21
C ALA A 141 -55.23 28.55 -27.91
N LEU A 142 -56.09 29.14 -27.07
CA LEU A 142 -55.71 29.67 -25.75
C LEU A 142 -55.32 28.56 -24.78
N LEU A 143 -56.02 27.43 -24.80
CA LEU A 143 -55.69 26.29 -23.96
C LEU A 143 -54.37 25.66 -24.40
N GLU A 144 -54.17 25.48 -25.70
CA GLU A 144 -52.90 25.02 -26.27
C GLU A 144 -51.74 25.95 -25.90
N PHE A 145 -51.92 27.26 -26.10
CA PHE A 145 -50.92 28.27 -25.70
C PHE A 145 -50.61 28.21 -24.20
N ASN A 146 -51.63 28.12 -23.34
CA ASN A 146 -51.43 28.06 -21.90
C ASN A 146 -50.71 26.77 -21.48
N THR A 147 -51.05 25.63 -22.09
CA THR A 147 -50.35 24.36 -21.82
C THR A 147 -48.91 24.37 -22.34
N ALA A 148 -48.66 24.96 -23.50
CA ALA A 148 -47.31 25.12 -24.05
C ALA A 148 -46.46 26.02 -23.15
N SER A 149 -47.01 27.17 -22.72
CA SER A 149 -46.33 28.11 -21.82
C SER A 149 -46.08 27.50 -20.44
N SER A 150 -47.03 26.72 -19.89
CA SER A 150 -46.83 26.01 -18.62
C SER A 150 -45.71 24.98 -18.70
N ARG A 151 -45.61 24.21 -19.80
CA ARG A 151 -44.51 23.26 -20.03
C ARG A 151 -43.16 23.95 -20.14
N GLU A 152 -43.11 25.09 -20.85
CA GLU A 152 -41.88 25.88 -20.95
C GLU A 152 -41.46 26.43 -19.58
N MET A 153 -42.41 26.90 -18.77
CA MET A 153 -42.15 27.32 -17.39
C MET A 153 -41.56 26.18 -16.55
N ASP A 154 -42.16 24.98 -16.60
CA ASP A 154 -41.67 23.81 -15.87
C ASP A 154 -40.25 23.40 -16.31
N ASN A 155 -39.98 23.50 -17.61
CA ASN A 155 -38.64 23.25 -18.16
C ASN A 155 -37.63 24.29 -17.64
N LEU A 156 -37.98 25.57 -17.65
CA LEU A 156 -37.12 26.65 -17.14
C LEU A 156 -36.84 26.51 -15.64
N VAL A 157 -37.84 26.13 -14.85
CA VAL A 157 -37.67 25.86 -13.41
C VAL A 157 -36.73 24.67 -13.19
N THR A 158 -36.89 23.61 -13.98
CA THR A 158 -36.03 22.43 -13.91
C THR A 158 -34.59 22.76 -14.27
N VAL A 159 -34.37 23.52 -15.35
CA VAL A 159 -33.02 23.96 -15.77
C VAL A 159 -32.39 24.88 -14.73
N ASN A 160 -33.14 25.84 -14.16
CA ASN A 160 -32.64 26.70 -13.09
C ASN A 160 -32.22 25.89 -11.86
N LYS A 161 -33.00 24.88 -11.48
CA LYS A 161 -32.64 23.98 -10.40
C LYS A 161 -31.33 23.23 -10.70
N GLN A 162 -31.20 22.67 -11.89
CA GLN A 162 -29.98 21.96 -12.31
C GLN A 162 -28.75 22.89 -12.32
N LEU A 163 -28.90 24.13 -12.79
CA LEU A 163 -27.83 25.11 -12.79
C LEU A 163 -27.39 25.46 -11.36
N ASN A 164 -28.34 25.69 -10.45
CA ASN A 164 -28.05 25.99 -9.06
C ASN A 164 -27.39 24.79 -8.34
N ASP A 165 -27.85 23.57 -8.62
CA ASP A 165 -27.24 22.35 -8.09
C ASP A 165 -25.81 22.16 -8.63
N ALA A 166 -25.57 22.45 -9.91
CA ALA A 166 -24.26 22.40 -10.54
C ALA A 166 -23.30 23.47 -10.01
N GLU A 167 -23.79 24.69 -9.77
CA GLU A 167 -23.04 25.77 -9.14
C GLU A 167 -22.60 25.36 -7.73
N SER A 168 -23.53 24.88 -6.91
CA SER A 168 -23.25 24.43 -5.55
C SER A 168 -22.22 23.29 -5.54
N ARG A 169 -22.34 22.32 -6.45
CA ARG A 169 -21.37 21.23 -6.62
C ARG A 169 -19.98 21.74 -7.01
N THR A 170 -19.92 22.64 -7.98
CA THR A 170 -18.64 23.22 -8.45
C THR A 170 -17.96 24.00 -7.34
N LYS A 171 -18.73 24.75 -6.55
CA LYS A 171 -18.22 25.49 -5.39
C LYS A 171 -17.67 24.57 -4.31
N ALA A 172 -18.37 23.47 -4.02
CA ALA A 172 -17.91 22.45 -3.09
C ALA A 172 -16.60 21.79 -3.57
N GLU A 173 -16.52 21.43 -4.85
CA GLU A 173 -15.31 20.83 -5.43
C GLU A 173 -14.13 21.80 -5.40
N LEU A 174 -14.36 23.08 -5.71
CA LEU A 174 -13.34 24.12 -5.63
C LEU A 174 -12.83 24.32 -4.20
N GLN A 175 -13.72 24.24 -3.20
CA GLN A 175 -13.32 24.28 -1.80
C GLN A 175 -12.48 23.06 -1.41
N ASN A 176 -12.89 21.87 -1.85
CA ASN A 176 -12.15 20.62 -1.63
C ASN A 176 -10.74 20.69 -2.23
N LEU A 177 -10.62 21.14 -3.49
CA LEU A 177 -9.34 21.33 -4.16
C LEU A 177 -8.45 22.35 -3.45
N LYS A 178 -9.02 23.45 -2.94
CA LYS A 178 -8.27 24.43 -2.13
C LYS A 178 -7.74 23.81 -0.84
N GLU A 179 -8.56 23.02 -0.14
CA GLU A 179 -8.14 22.34 1.07
C GLU A 179 -7.04 21.32 0.79
N MET A 180 -7.17 20.51 -0.27
CA MET A 180 -6.13 19.58 -0.70
C MET A 180 -4.84 20.31 -1.05
N ASN A 181 -4.91 21.41 -1.79
CA ASN A 181 -3.73 22.21 -2.12
C ASN A 181 -3.04 22.74 -0.86
N ASN A 182 -3.80 23.24 0.12
CA ASN A 182 -3.24 23.69 1.39
C ASN A 182 -2.57 22.54 2.17
N LYS A 183 -3.18 21.34 2.19
CA LYS A 183 -2.58 20.14 2.80
C LYS A 183 -1.28 19.74 2.11
N ILE A 184 -1.27 19.75 0.77
CA ILE A 184 -0.06 19.44 -0.01
C ILE A 184 1.04 20.45 0.27
N GLN A 185 0.72 21.75 0.27
CA GLN A 185 1.70 22.81 0.59
C GLN A 185 2.26 22.67 2.00
N PHE A 186 1.43 22.37 2.99
CA PHE A 186 1.87 22.07 4.35
C PHE A 186 2.81 20.86 4.41
N ASN A 187 2.45 19.77 3.73
CA ASN A 187 3.27 18.57 3.66
C ASN A 187 4.62 18.83 2.97
N ILE A 188 4.63 19.60 1.89
CA ILE A 188 5.87 20.01 1.20
C ILE A 188 6.76 20.79 2.18
N ALA A 189 6.22 21.79 2.87
CA ALA A 189 6.99 22.57 3.84
C ALA A 189 7.55 21.71 4.99
N ALA A 190 6.74 20.78 5.51
CA ALA A 190 7.16 19.85 6.56
C ALA A 190 8.27 18.90 6.09
N LEU A 191 8.14 18.35 4.88
CA LEU A 191 9.14 17.46 4.29
C LEU A 191 10.44 18.21 3.99
N THR A 192 10.37 19.41 3.42
CA THR A 192 11.56 20.25 3.17
C THR A 192 12.31 20.56 4.46
N ARG A 193 11.59 20.93 5.53
CA ARG A 193 12.20 21.13 6.85
C ARG A 193 12.86 19.86 7.40
N CYS A 194 12.22 18.71 7.23
CA CYS A 194 12.77 17.42 7.65
C CYS A 194 14.05 17.08 6.86
N ILE A 195 14.06 17.33 5.56
CA ILE A 195 15.24 17.15 4.70
C ILE A 195 16.38 18.06 5.15
N GLU A 196 16.13 19.32 5.47
CA GLU A 196 17.14 20.23 6.00
C GLU A 196 17.72 19.74 7.33
N GLN A 197 16.87 19.27 8.25
CA GLN A 197 17.30 18.68 9.52
C GLN A 197 18.14 17.42 9.33
N LEU A 198 17.73 16.53 8.41
CA LEU A 198 18.47 15.32 8.07
C LEU A 198 19.82 15.66 7.45
N ASN A 199 19.88 16.61 6.51
CA ASN A 199 21.14 17.05 5.91
C ASN A 199 22.08 17.66 6.95
N ALA A 200 21.56 18.49 7.87
CA ALA A 200 22.36 19.03 8.97
C ALA A 200 22.90 17.90 9.87
N LYS A 201 22.09 16.87 10.14
CA LYS A 201 22.53 15.71 10.92
C LYS A 201 23.55 14.84 10.18
N ILE A 202 23.40 14.68 8.86
CA ILE A 202 24.36 13.97 8.02
C ILE A 202 25.71 14.69 8.02
N GLU A 203 25.72 16.01 7.86
CA GLU A 203 26.97 16.78 7.95
C GLU A 203 27.57 16.72 9.36
N GLN A 204 26.75 16.67 10.41
CA GLN A 204 27.23 16.41 11.76
C GLN A 204 27.87 15.02 11.89
N ILE A 205 27.29 13.97 11.31
CA ILE A 205 27.85 12.62 11.36
C ILE A 205 29.14 12.53 10.52
N ARG A 206 29.18 13.22 9.37
CA ARG A 206 30.38 13.28 8.52
C ARG A 206 31.54 14.01 9.17
N SER A 207 31.27 14.95 10.07
CA SER A 207 32.33 15.64 10.81
C SER A 207 32.87 14.83 11.98
N TRP A 208 32.19 13.75 12.38
CA TRP A 208 32.71 12.86 13.41
C TRP A 208 33.91 12.09 12.85
N PRO A 209 35.05 12.07 13.57
CA PRO A 209 36.18 11.25 13.17
C PRO A 209 35.77 9.78 13.07
N GLU A 210 36.26 9.08 12.06
CA GLU A 210 36.12 7.63 11.96
C GLU A 210 37.09 6.98 12.96
N GLU A 211 36.68 6.95 14.23
CA GLU A 211 37.40 6.26 15.30
C GLU A 211 37.21 4.73 15.12
N PRO A 212 38.28 3.93 15.27
CA PRO A 212 38.18 2.49 15.16
C PRO A 212 37.22 1.94 16.24
N VAL A 213 36.47 0.88 15.89
CA VAL A 213 35.45 0.27 16.76
C VAL A 213 36.02 -0.12 18.13
N ASP A 214 37.30 -0.49 18.17
CA ASP A 214 38.00 -0.92 19.38
C ASP A 214 38.22 0.23 20.39
N GLU A 215 38.25 1.49 19.94
CA GLU A 215 38.34 2.66 20.84
C GLU A 215 36.95 3.03 21.40
N ILE A 216 35.90 2.81 20.61
CA ILE A 216 34.51 3.09 20.98
C ILE A 216 34.00 2.07 22.00
N ILE A 217 34.38 0.79 21.83
CA ILE A 217 33.95 -0.31 22.68
C ILE A 217 35.07 -0.68 23.66
N CYS A 218 35.30 0.20 24.62
CA CYS A 218 36.16 -0.08 25.77
C CYS A 218 35.39 -0.74 26.93
N GLY A 219 36.06 -1.61 27.66
CA GLY A 219 35.63 -2.10 28.97
C GLY A 219 35.48 -0.98 29.99
N SER A 220 34.70 -1.23 31.04
CA SER A 220 34.32 -0.24 32.06
C SER A 220 35.50 0.35 32.86
N SER A 221 36.68 -0.28 32.80
CA SER A 221 37.91 0.17 33.44
C SER A 221 39.12 -0.32 32.63
N VAL A 222 40.26 0.37 32.79
CA VAL A 222 41.54 0.02 32.15
C VAL A 222 41.93 -1.44 32.41
N VAL A 223 41.61 -1.97 33.60
CA VAL A 223 41.90 -3.37 33.95
C VAL A 223 41.01 -4.36 33.17
N HIS A 224 39.79 -3.97 32.81
CA HIS A 224 38.92 -4.81 31.97
C HIS A 224 39.42 -4.85 30.53
N ASN A 225 39.92 -3.73 30.00
CA ASN A 225 40.61 -3.71 28.69
C ASN A 225 41.83 -4.62 28.70
N GLN A 226 42.64 -4.54 29.76
CA GLN A 226 43.78 -5.42 29.93
C GLN A 226 43.36 -6.89 30.01
N LEU A 227 42.29 -7.21 30.74
CA LEU A 227 41.78 -8.58 30.82
C LEU A 227 41.30 -9.09 29.45
N PHE A 228 40.61 -8.24 28.69
CA PHE A 228 40.12 -8.58 27.36
C PHE A 228 41.28 -8.92 26.41
N GLU A 229 42.30 -8.06 26.36
CA GLU A 229 43.50 -8.29 25.53
C GLU A 229 44.22 -9.58 25.93
N LEU A 230 44.41 -9.81 27.23
CA LEU A 230 45.09 -11.01 27.72
C LEU A 230 44.35 -12.30 27.36
N VAL A 231 43.01 -12.30 27.40
CA VAL A 231 42.20 -13.46 27.01
C VAL A 231 42.26 -13.65 25.50
N ALA A 232 42.19 -12.57 24.71
CA ALA A 232 42.31 -12.64 23.26
C ALA A 232 43.67 -13.20 22.82
N GLU A 233 44.77 -12.72 23.41
CA GLU A 233 46.12 -13.24 23.15
C GLU A 233 46.25 -14.72 23.56
N GLU A 234 45.65 -15.13 24.67
CA GLU A 234 45.72 -16.51 25.16
C GLU A 234 45.05 -17.51 24.20
N ILE A 235 43.87 -17.15 23.68
CA ILE A 235 43.15 -17.94 22.67
C ILE A 235 43.90 -17.91 21.33
N ALA A 236 44.44 -16.76 20.92
CA ALA A 236 45.23 -16.63 19.69
C ALA A 236 46.49 -17.52 19.71
N ILE A 237 47.13 -17.66 20.87
CA ILE A 237 48.26 -18.59 21.04
C ILE A 237 47.80 -20.04 20.89
N GLU A 238 46.64 -20.41 21.45
CA GLU A 238 46.08 -21.77 21.32
C GLU A 238 45.80 -22.13 19.86
N ASP A 239 45.18 -21.23 19.11
CA ASP A 239 44.94 -21.38 17.67
C ASP A 239 46.27 -21.49 16.89
N THR A 240 47.25 -20.66 17.24
CA THR A 240 48.58 -20.69 16.61
C THR A 240 49.27 -22.03 16.83
N ILE A 241 49.22 -22.58 18.06
CA ILE A 241 49.77 -23.89 18.39
C ILE A 241 49.07 -24.98 17.58
N TYR A 242 47.74 -24.92 17.48
CA TYR A 242 46.96 -25.88 16.71
C TYR A 242 47.36 -25.90 15.22
N TYR A 243 47.43 -24.73 14.57
CA TYR A 243 47.82 -24.65 13.17
C TYR A 243 49.29 -24.99 12.95
N LEU A 244 50.17 -24.70 13.92
CA LEU A 244 51.56 -25.11 13.87
C LEU A 244 51.70 -26.64 13.95
N GLY A 245 50.89 -27.30 14.78
CA GLY A 245 50.81 -28.77 14.84
C GLY A 245 50.29 -29.38 13.54
N LYS A 246 49.29 -28.73 12.92
CA LYS A 246 48.80 -29.12 11.59
C LYS A 246 49.85 -28.92 10.50
N ALA A 247 50.65 -27.85 10.56
CA ALA A 247 51.73 -27.60 9.60
C ALA A 247 52.84 -28.65 9.70
N LEU A 248 53.16 -29.13 10.91
CA LEU A 248 54.06 -30.25 11.13
C LEU A 248 53.51 -31.54 10.49
N SER A 249 52.22 -31.83 10.67
CA SER A 249 51.59 -33.03 10.05
C SER A 249 51.57 -33.01 8.52
N GLN A 250 51.72 -31.82 7.93
CA GLN A 250 51.80 -31.62 6.48
C GLN A 250 53.25 -31.49 5.98
N ASP A 251 54.24 -31.76 6.83
CA ASP A 251 55.68 -31.61 6.55
C ASP A 251 56.09 -30.20 6.05
N LYS A 252 55.31 -29.16 6.38
CA LYS A 252 55.61 -27.76 6.01
C LYS A 252 56.60 -27.11 6.96
N VAL A 253 56.78 -27.67 8.16
CA VAL A 253 57.65 -27.15 9.22
C VAL A 253 58.45 -28.32 9.79
N GLU A 254 59.76 -28.15 9.92
CA GLU A 254 60.63 -29.17 10.54
C GLU A 254 60.36 -29.32 12.05
N LEU A 255 60.51 -30.54 12.56
CA LEU A 255 60.25 -30.87 13.97
C LEU A 255 61.04 -29.97 14.95
N ASN A 256 62.30 -29.66 14.64
CA ASN A 256 63.13 -28.81 15.50
C ASN A 256 62.60 -27.38 15.58
N ALA A 257 62.13 -26.81 14.46
CA ALA A 257 61.51 -25.49 14.42
C ALA A 257 60.17 -25.50 15.16
N TYR A 258 59.33 -26.53 14.94
CA TYR A 258 58.08 -26.74 15.65
C TYR A 258 58.27 -26.75 17.17
N MET A 259 59.18 -27.60 17.69
CA MET A 259 59.41 -27.73 19.14
C MET A 259 59.93 -26.44 19.78
N LYS A 260 60.73 -25.65 19.04
CA LYS A 260 61.22 -24.34 19.50
C LYS A 260 60.06 -23.34 19.62
N HIS A 261 59.24 -23.21 18.58
CA HIS A 261 58.09 -22.29 18.59
C HIS A 261 57.01 -22.73 19.57
N LEU A 262 56.71 -24.02 19.68
CA LEU A 262 55.77 -24.57 20.66
C LEU A 262 56.19 -24.24 22.08
N ARG A 263 57.48 -24.43 22.44
CA ARG A 263 57.96 -24.11 23.79
C ARG A 263 57.87 -22.62 24.10
N ASN A 264 58.18 -21.76 23.13
CA ASN A 264 58.09 -20.30 23.31
C ASN A 264 56.63 -19.86 23.49
N LEU A 265 55.72 -20.30 22.61
CA LEU A 265 54.29 -20.00 22.69
C LEU A 265 53.67 -20.56 23.98
N SER A 266 54.04 -21.78 24.40
CA SER A 266 53.55 -22.38 25.66
C SER A 266 54.02 -21.59 26.88
N ARG A 267 55.25 -21.07 26.87
CA ARG A 267 55.75 -20.21 27.95
C ARG A 267 55.00 -18.88 28.01
N GLU A 268 54.72 -18.29 26.85
CA GLU A 268 53.92 -17.07 26.75
C GLU A 268 52.49 -17.31 27.24
N GLN A 269 51.83 -18.38 26.77
CA GLN A 269 50.51 -18.80 27.22
C GLN A 269 50.45 -18.97 28.74
N PHE A 270 51.46 -19.61 29.34
CA PHE A 270 51.54 -19.76 30.80
C PHE A 270 51.57 -18.40 31.51
N MET A 271 52.40 -17.45 31.02
CA MET A 271 52.49 -16.11 31.60
C MET A 271 51.17 -15.35 31.48
N LYS A 272 50.51 -15.42 30.31
CA LYS A 272 49.20 -14.78 30.07
C LYS A 272 48.12 -15.40 30.96
N LYS A 273 48.00 -16.74 31.04
CA LYS A 273 47.07 -17.45 31.95
C LYS A 273 47.32 -17.09 33.43
N ALA A 274 48.58 -17.00 33.85
CA ALA A 274 48.92 -16.61 35.22
C ALA A 274 48.51 -15.16 35.52
N LEU A 275 48.70 -14.24 34.56
CA LEU A 275 48.29 -12.85 34.69
C LEU A 275 46.76 -12.69 34.71
N ILE A 276 46.03 -13.41 33.84
CA ILE A 276 44.57 -13.46 33.84
C ILE A 276 44.04 -13.87 35.22
N LYS A 277 44.60 -14.94 35.82
CA LYS A 277 44.20 -15.39 37.16
C LYS A 277 44.40 -14.30 38.22
N LYS A 278 45.52 -13.57 38.17
CA LYS A 278 45.79 -12.46 39.10
C LYS A 278 44.80 -11.31 38.92
N VAL A 279 44.53 -10.92 37.67
CA VAL A 279 43.59 -9.83 37.34
C VAL A 279 42.16 -10.19 37.74
N LYS A 280 41.70 -11.42 37.47
CA LYS A 280 40.38 -11.91 37.89
C LYS A 280 40.22 -11.88 39.42
N ALA A 281 41.24 -12.33 40.16
CA ALA A 281 41.24 -12.28 41.62
C ALA A 281 41.16 -10.83 42.16
N GLN A 282 41.84 -9.88 41.50
CA GLN A 282 41.77 -8.45 41.86
C GLN A 282 40.43 -7.80 41.53
N LEU A 283 39.75 -8.25 40.47
CA LEU A 283 38.41 -7.79 40.11
C LEU A 283 37.30 -8.37 41.01
N GLY A 284 37.62 -9.26 41.95
CA GLY A 284 36.62 -9.96 42.78
C GLY A 284 35.86 -11.06 42.03
N HIS A 285 36.26 -11.38 40.79
CA HIS A 285 35.78 -12.56 40.07
C HIS A 285 36.62 -13.77 40.51
N VAL A 286 36.26 -14.31 41.67
CA VAL A 286 36.72 -15.62 42.13
C VAL A 286 35.84 -16.67 41.49
N GLU A 287 36.38 -17.40 40.51
CA GLU A 287 35.95 -18.78 40.25
C GLU A 287 36.97 -19.73 40.90
#